data_AF-A0A254Q361-F1
#
_entry.id   AF-A0A254Q361-F1
#
_cell.length_a   1.000
_cell.length_b   1.000
_cell.length_c   1.000
_cell.angle_alpha   90.00
_cell.angle_beta   90.00
_cell.angle_gamma   90.00
#
_symmetry.space_group_name_H-M   'P 1'
#
loop_
_entity.id
_entity.type
_entity.pdbx_description
1 polymer ?
#
loop_
_entity_poly.entity_id
_entity_poly.type
_entity_poly.pdbx_seq_one_letter_code
_entity_poly.pdbx_strand_id
1 'polypeptide(L)'
;MIHELWHSFPRTLVERINSLLDEAEPSQAKAFQLYKACQSEGLWDETFEKFQRKLNGYYELPKHQRSKSALDQMLNAPLPSVMFEDFHLNFRNASIDNRSLLSLASWTHHLLRVGGKYTSAVIAEDVITKTLNYITNPPLFEKSSNIQFDDFCDAWGKTVFKLYGKTHDAEMTRIVGELRYLNAQLIVEEQQRQDRPLTIPSIYLTQTEITWTMAVMEAAEENLEMPKYPLSRGPEKPRLIELLRVVQLYKIVQNTQLPEFVKHRENIRATILNRCLNLLADRAS
;
A
#
# COMPACT_ATOMS: atom_id res chain seq x y z
N MET A 1 -14.51 -15.79 2.42
CA MET A 1 -13.98 -15.21 1.17
C MET A 1 -14.91 -14.19 0.52
N ILE A 2 -16.03 -14.55 -0.14
CA ILE A 2 -16.90 -13.53 -0.80
C ILE A 2 -17.52 -12.55 0.21
N HIS A 3 -17.95 -13.03 1.38
CA HIS A 3 -18.52 -12.17 2.43
C HIS A 3 -17.50 -11.16 2.97
N GLU A 4 -16.23 -11.56 3.12
CA GLU A 4 -15.16 -10.67 3.58
C GLU A 4 -14.82 -9.63 2.50
N LEU A 5 -14.74 -10.06 1.24
CA LEU A 5 -14.51 -9.17 0.09
C LEU A 5 -15.65 -8.17 -0.08
N TRP A 6 -16.89 -8.57 0.20
CA TRP A 6 -18.04 -7.67 0.20
C TRP A 6 -17.98 -6.69 1.37
N HIS A 7 -17.64 -7.15 2.58
CA HIS A 7 -17.49 -6.28 3.76
C HIS A 7 -16.43 -5.20 3.54
N SER A 8 -15.33 -5.51 2.85
CA SER A 8 -14.28 -4.54 2.55
C SER A 8 -14.47 -3.78 1.22
N PHE A 9 -15.56 -4.03 0.49
CA PHE A 9 -15.69 -3.64 -0.92
C PHE A 9 -15.50 -2.13 -1.17
N PRO A 10 -16.18 -1.20 -0.47
CA PRO A 10 -16.02 0.24 -0.69
C PRO A 10 -14.57 0.71 -0.58
N ARG A 11 -13.87 0.20 0.43
CA ARG A 11 -12.46 0.51 0.67
C ARG A 11 -11.58 -0.08 -0.43
N THR A 12 -11.70 -1.38 -0.70
CA THR A 12 -10.91 -2.07 -1.72
C THR A 12 -11.14 -1.49 -3.11
N LEU A 13 -12.37 -1.04 -3.42
CA LEU A 13 -12.68 -0.37 -4.68
C LEU A 13 -11.87 0.92 -4.83
N VAL A 14 -11.88 1.77 -3.81
CA VAL A 14 -11.17 3.05 -3.82
C VAL A 14 -9.65 2.84 -3.87
N GLU A 15 -9.13 1.87 -3.12
CA GLU A 15 -7.72 1.48 -3.18
C GLU A 15 -7.33 1.05 -4.60
N ARG A 16 -8.14 0.21 -5.24
CA ARG A 16 -7.92 -0.25 -6.62
C ARG A 16 -8.05 0.87 -7.65
N ILE A 17 -8.97 1.81 -7.49
CA ILE A 17 -9.08 2.98 -8.38
C ILE A 17 -7.79 3.79 -8.27
N ASN A 18 -7.37 4.16 -7.05
CA ASN A 18 -6.17 4.98 -6.86
C ASN A 18 -4.89 4.25 -7.28
N SER A 19 -4.80 2.92 -7.12
CA SER A 19 -3.65 2.13 -7.57
C SER A 19 -3.49 2.12 -9.09
N LEU A 20 -4.52 2.46 -9.87
CA LEU A 20 -4.37 2.64 -11.32
C LEU A 20 -3.34 3.73 -11.66
N LEU A 21 -3.18 4.77 -10.82
CA LEU A 21 -2.14 5.78 -11.01
C LEU A 21 -0.73 5.24 -10.76
N ASP A 22 -0.62 4.21 -9.93
CA ASP A 22 0.67 3.59 -9.62
C ASP A 22 1.17 2.78 -10.81
N GLU A 23 0.26 2.22 -11.62
CA GLU A 23 0.55 1.46 -12.84
C GLU A 23 0.53 2.33 -14.12
N ALA A 24 0.17 3.61 -14.00
CA ALA A 24 -0.03 4.48 -15.14
C ALA A 24 1.28 5.04 -15.72
N GLU A 25 1.20 5.35 -17.02
CA GLU A 25 2.19 6.14 -17.73
C GLU A 25 1.73 7.60 -17.87
N PRO A 26 2.62 8.57 -18.08
CA PRO A 26 2.22 9.93 -18.43
C PRO A 26 1.50 9.94 -19.79
N SER A 27 0.47 10.78 -19.92
CA SER A 27 -0.15 11.06 -21.21
C SER A 27 0.86 11.72 -22.15
N GLN A 28 0.63 11.63 -23.46
CA GLN A 28 1.50 12.25 -24.46
C GLN A 28 1.71 13.75 -24.22
N ALA A 29 0.64 14.45 -23.84
CA ALA A 29 0.72 15.87 -23.51
C ALA A 29 1.61 16.11 -22.28
N LYS A 30 1.49 15.28 -21.23
CA LYS A 30 2.31 15.40 -20.03
C LYS A 30 3.77 15.05 -20.31
N ALA A 31 4.03 13.97 -21.05
CA ALA A 31 5.38 13.58 -21.45
C ALA A 31 6.08 14.71 -22.24
N PHE A 32 5.36 15.36 -23.16
CA PHE A 32 5.90 16.50 -23.92
C PHE A 32 6.13 17.74 -23.05
N GLN A 33 5.23 18.03 -22.09
CA GLN A 33 5.45 19.11 -21.12
C GLN A 33 6.70 18.87 -20.28
N LEU A 34 6.89 17.66 -19.77
CA LEU A 34 8.07 17.27 -18.99
C LEU A 34 9.35 17.40 -19.83
N TYR A 35 9.32 16.94 -21.08
CA TYR A 35 10.42 17.10 -22.02
C TYR A 35 10.82 18.57 -22.18
N LYS A 36 9.84 19.45 -22.44
CA LYS A 36 10.09 20.88 -22.63
C LYS A 36 10.65 21.56 -21.38
N ALA A 37 10.13 21.18 -20.21
CA ALA A 37 10.63 21.69 -18.95
C ALA A 37 12.08 21.22 -18.70
N CYS A 38 12.41 19.95 -18.95
CA CYS A 38 13.80 19.46 -18.84
C CYS A 38 14.74 20.12 -19.84
N GLN A 39 14.24 20.44 -21.05
CA GLN A 39 15.02 21.11 -22.08
C GLN A 39 15.30 22.58 -21.72
N SER A 40 14.32 23.31 -21.17
CA SER A 40 14.51 24.71 -20.77
C SER A 40 15.48 24.86 -19.59
N GLU A 41 15.49 23.89 -18.68
CA GLU A 41 16.39 23.85 -17.52
C GLU A 41 17.77 23.24 -17.84
N GLY A 42 18.05 22.89 -19.10
CA GLY A 42 19.32 22.32 -19.52
C GLY A 42 19.60 20.90 -18.98
N LEU A 43 18.56 20.20 -18.49
CA LEU A 43 18.65 18.84 -17.96
C LEU A 43 18.63 17.77 -19.06
N TRP A 44 18.21 18.16 -20.27
CA TRP A 44 18.11 17.28 -21.43
C TRP A 44 18.34 18.06 -22.73
N ASP A 45 19.17 17.52 -23.61
CA ASP A 45 19.57 18.15 -24.88
C ASP A 45 19.21 17.32 -26.13
N GLU A 46 18.82 16.05 -25.97
CA GLU A 46 18.48 15.16 -27.08
C GLU A 46 17.01 15.28 -27.56
N THR A 47 16.65 14.45 -28.54
CA THR A 47 15.31 14.37 -29.15
C THR A 47 14.23 13.88 -28.18
N PHE A 48 12.97 14.25 -28.42
CA PHE A 48 11.82 13.82 -27.63
C PHE A 48 11.67 12.28 -27.57
N GLU A 49 11.93 11.57 -28.66
CA GLU A 49 11.78 10.11 -28.72
C GLU A 49 12.74 9.39 -27.76
N LYS A 50 13.94 9.94 -27.57
CA LYS A 50 14.92 9.39 -26.63
C LYS A 50 14.51 9.70 -25.19
N PHE A 51 14.03 10.92 -24.93
CA PHE A 51 13.47 11.29 -23.63
C PHE A 51 12.29 10.40 -23.26
N GLN A 52 11.35 10.19 -24.20
CA GLN A 52 10.17 9.37 -23.98
C GLN A 52 10.52 7.91 -23.65
N ARG A 53 11.53 7.32 -24.31
CA ARG A 53 11.99 5.95 -23.95
C ARG A 53 12.53 5.88 -22.53
N LYS A 54 13.31 6.89 -22.10
CA LYS A 54 13.78 6.99 -20.72
C LYS A 54 12.59 7.15 -19.79
N LEU A 55 11.70 8.10 -20.08
CA LEU A 55 10.51 8.35 -19.28
C LEU A 55 9.66 7.10 -19.09
N ASN A 56 9.40 6.34 -20.15
CA ASN A 56 8.67 5.07 -20.07
C ASN A 56 9.39 4.08 -19.15
N GLY A 57 10.70 3.90 -19.31
CA GLY A 57 11.49 3.04 -18.40
C GLY A 57 11.44 3.48 -16.94
N TYR A 58 11.29 4.77 -16.66
CA TYR A 58 11.07 5.28 -15.30
C TYR A 58 9.69 4.89 -14.74
N TYR A 59 8.64 5.01 -15.54
CA TYR A 59 7.28 4.66 -15.13
C TYR A 59 7.01 3.13 -15.16
N GLU A 60 7.83 2.33 -15.85
CA GLU A 60 7.80 0.87 -15.73
C GLU A 60 8.24 0.38 -14.33
N LEU A 61 9.04 1.17 -13.60
CA LEU A 61 9.45 0.83 -12.24
C LEU A 61 8.26 0.86 -11.29
N PRO A 62 8.21 -0.01 -10.26
CA PRO A 62 7.21 0.09 -9.20
C PRO A 62 7.26 1.46 -8.51
N LYS A 63 6.12 2.04 -8.12
CA LYS A 63 6.03 3.38 -7.51
C LYS A 63 6.99 3.61 -6.34
N HIS A 64 7.21 2.62 -5.48
CA HIS A 64 8.14 2.73 -4.35
C HIS A 64 9.62 2.84 -4.75
N GLN A 65 9.95 2.51 -6.00
CA GLN A 65 11.30 2.62 -6.59
C GLN A 65 11.46 3.89 -7.44
N ARG A 66 10.34 4.55 -7.82
CA ARG A 66 10.31 5.82 -8.55
C ARG A 66 10.75 6.96 -7.64
N SER A 67 12.05 7.07 -7.42
CA SER A 67 12.67 8.12 -6.63
C SER A 67 13.23 9.23 -7.52
N LYS A 68 13.42 10.41 -6.92
CA LYS A 68 14.16 11.52 -7.57
C LYS A 68 15.57 11.08 -7.99
N SER A 69 16.26 10.30 -7.13
CA SER A 69 17.59 9.77 -7.43
C SER A 69 17.62 8.89 -8.68
N ALA A 70 16.60 8.04 -8.86
CA ALA A 70 16.46 7.22 -10.06
C ALA A 70 16.25 8.09 -11.32
N LEU A 71 15.50 9.19 -11.21
CA LEU A 71 15.28 10.12 -12.32
C LEU A 71 16.52 10.98 -12.62
N ASP A 72 17.25 11.42 -11.59
CA ASP A 72 18.50 12.18 -11.71
C ASP A 72 19.56 11.40 -12.51
N GLN A 73 19.60 10.07 -12.37
CA GLN A 73 20.49 9.19 -13.14
C GLN A 73 20.16 9.15 -14.65
N MET A 74 18.96 9.57 -15.03
CA MET A 74 18.47 9.52 -16.41
C MET A 74 18.64 10.85 -17.14
N LEU A 75 18.93 11.93 -16.41
CA LEU A 75 19.10 13.29 -16.91
C LEU A 75 20.59 13.67 -16.98
N ASN A 76 20.90 14.74 -17.71
CA ASN A 76 22.27 15.25 -17.84
C ASN A 76 22.75 15.96 -16.57
N ALA A 77 21.81 16.39 -15.71
CA ALA A 77 22.08 17.04 -14.43
C ALA A 77 20.97 16.74 -13.41
N PRO A 78 21.24 16.90 -12.10
CA PRO A 78 20.24 16.66 -11.06
C PRO A 78 19.03 17.60 -11.19
N LEU A 79 17.84 17.03 -11.10
CA LEU A 79 16.56 17.75 -11.17
C LEU A 79 16.35 18.56 -9.89
N PRO A 80 15.83 19.81 -9.95
CA PRO A 80 15.36 20.53 -8.77
C PRO A 80 14.18 19.80 -8.12
N SER A 81 14.12 19.77 -6.78
CA SER A 81 13.06 19.06 -6.06
C SER A 81 11.64 19.57 -6.39
N VAL A 82 11.50 20.87 -6.66
CA VAL A 82 10.22 21.47 -7.05
C VAL A 82 9.73 20.91 -8.40
N MET A 83 10.65 20.73 -9.34
CA MET A 83 10.34 20.20 -10.67
C MET A 83 10.09 18.67 -10.64
N PHE A 84 10.60 17.97 -9.62
CA PHE A 84 10.30 16.55 -9.43
C PHE A 84 8.81 16.32 -9.16
N GLU A 85 8.13 17.26 -8.49
CA GLU A 85 6.69 17.16 -8.25
C GLU A 85 5.88 17.14 -9.55
N ASP A 86 6.37 17.75 -10.62
CA ASP A 86 5.73 17.70 -11.93
C ASP A 86 5.70 16.29 -12.52
N PHE A 87 6.58 15.38 -12.09
CA PHE A 87 6.57 13.98 -12.53
C PHE A 87 5.49 13.15 -11.81
N HIS A 88 4.82 13.69 -10.78
CA HIS A 88 3.70 13.00 -10.16
C HIS A 88 2.48 12.97 -11.09
N LEU A 89 1.94 11.76 -11.24
CA LEU A 89 0.76 11.51 -12.07
C LEU A 89 -0.54 11.70 -11.28
N ASN A 90 -1.56 12.13 -12.01
CA ASN A 90 -2.94 12.24 -11.60
C ASN A 90 -3.83 11.82 -12.79
N PHE A 91 -5.12 11.60 -12.57
CA PHE A 91 -6.02 11.07 -13.61
C PHE A 91 -6.23 12.00 -14.81
N ARG A 92 -5.78 13.27 -14.77
CA ARG A 92 -5.83 14.16 -15.95
C ARG A 92 -4.60 14.03 -16.83
N ASN A 93 -3.46 13.69 -16.23
CA ASN A 93 -2.18 13.68 -16.91
C ASN A 93 -1.61 12.26 -17.07
N ALA A 94 -2.31 11.25 -16.56
CA ALA A 94 -1.99 9.84 -16.69
C ALA A 94 -2.72 9.21 -17.90
N SER A 95 -2.09 8.22 -18.50
CA SER A 95 -2.67 7.30 -19.46
C SER A 95 -2.93 5.97 -18.75
N ILE A 96 -4.19 5.66 -18.49
CA ILE A 96 -4.61 4.44 -17.81
C ILE A 96 -4.87 3.33 -18.83
N ASP A 97 -4.34 2.12 -18.60
CA ASP A 97 -4.62 0.98 -19.45
C ASP A 97 -6.11 0.58 -19.38
N ASN A 98 -6.73 0.50 -20.55
CA ASN A 98 -8.13 0.10 -20.69
C ASN A 98 -8.37 -1.33 -20.19
N ARG A 99 -7.36 -2.22 -20.23
CA ARG A 99 -7.53 -3.59 -19.70
C ARG A 99 -7.66 -3.57 -18.17
N SER A 100 -6.85 -2.77 -17.48
CA SER A 100 -6.96 -2.58 -16.02
C SER A 100 -8.32 -1.99 -15.64
N LEU A 101 -8.83 -1.03 -16.42
CA LEU A 101 -10.17 -0.46 -16.23
C LEU A 101 -11.28 -1.50 -16.40
N LEU A 102 -11.25 -2.28 -17.48
CA LEU A 102 -12.23 -3.34 -17.73
C LEU A 102 -12.17 -4.43 -16.66
N SER A 103 -10.97 -4.83 -16.24
CA SER A 103 -10.79 -5.79 -15.15
C SER A 103 -11.38 -5.27 -13.84
N LEU A 104 -11.20 -3.99 -13.53
CA LEU A 104 -11.78 -3.37 -12.35
C LEU A 104 -13.31 -3.29 -12.45
N ALA A 105 -13.84 -2.90 -13.60
CA ALA A 105 -15.27 -2.84 -13.84
C ALA A 105 -15.95 -4.22 -13.69
N SER A 106 -15.35 -5.25 -14.27
CA SER A 106 -15.84 -6.63 -14.19
C SER A 106 -15.83 -7.15 -12.75
N TRP A 107 -14.75 -6.89 -12.00
CA TRP A 107 -14.65 -7.22 -10.58
C TRP A 107 -15.72 -6.50 -9.75
N THR A 108 -15.91 -5.19 -9.98
CA THR A 108 -16.92 -4.38 -9.30
C THR A 108 -18.33 -4.88 -9.60
N HIS A 109 -18.65 -5.12 -10.87
CA HIS A 109 -19.92 -5.70 -11.29
C HIS A 109 -20.18 -7.05 -10.61
N HIS A 110 -19.18 -7.94 -10.60
CA HIS A 110 -19.29 -9.25 -9.99
C HIS A 110 -19.55 -9.17 -8.47
N LEU A 111 -18.84 -8.29 -7.75
CA LEU A 111 -19.06 -8.12 -6.31
C LEU A 111 -20.42 -7.49 -5.97
N LEU A 112 -20.87 -6.50 -6.74
CA LEU A 112 -22.21 -5.93 -6.57
C LEU A 112 -23.31 -6.98 -6.81
N ARG A 113 -23.12 -7.84 -7.82
CA ARG A 113 -24.07 -8.89 -8.16
C ARG A 113 -24.07 -10.04 -7.15
N VAL A 114 -22.90 -10.53 -6.73
CA VAL A 114 -22.78 -11.75 -5.91
C VAL A 114 -22.72 -11.43 -4.41
N GLY A 115 -21.95 -10.42 -4.02
CA GLY A 115 -21.84 -9.96 -2.63
C GLY A 115 -23.08 -9.18 -2.20
N GLY A 116 -23.40 -8.12 -2.95
CA GLY A 116 -24.58 -7.27 -2.70
C GLY A 116 -25.92 -7.88 -3.13
N LYS A 117 -25.90 -8.98 -3.89
CA LYS A 117 -27.10 -9.65 -4.45
C LYS A 117 -27.98 -8.72 -5.29
N TYR A 118 -27.40 -7.68 -5.89
CA TYR A 118 -28.13 -6.75 -6.74
C TYR A 118 -28.35 -7.34 -8.15
N THR A 119 -29.52 -7.05 -8.72
CA THR A 119 -29.88 -7.43 -10.10
C THR A 119 -30.52 -6.22 -10.76
N SER A 120 -29.67 -5.26 -11.14
CA SER A 120 -30.11 -3.98 -11.72
C SER A 120 -29.31 -3.61 -12.95
N ALA A 121 -29.94 -2.85 -13.86
CA ALA A 121 -29.25 -2.19 -14.97
C ALA A 121 -28.21 -1.16 -14.48
N VAL A 122 -28.37 -0.57 -13.28
CA VAL A 122 -27.42 0.45 -12.77
C VAL A 122 -26.07 -0.14 -12.37
N ILE A 123 -26.03 -1.43 -12.04
CA ILE A 123 -24.79 -2.15 -11.69
C ILE A 123 -24.16 -2.86 -12.90
N ALA A 124 -24.71 -2.69 -14.11
CA ALA A 124 -24.20 -3.36 -15.29
C ALA A 124 -22.74 -2.99 -15.56
N GLU A 125 -21.95 -3.96 -16.05
CA GLU A 125 -20.51 -3.78 -16.26
C GLU A 125 -20.19 -2.61 -17.19
N ASP A 126 -21.04 -2.32 -18.18
CA ASP A 126 -20.89 -1.17 -19.07
C ASP A 126 -21.11 0.18 -18.34
N VAL A 127 -22.06 0.25 -17.41
CA VAL A 127 -22.32 1.42 -16.57
C VAL A 127 -21.14 1.68 -15.64
N ILE A 128 -20.61 0.63 -15.01
CA ILE A 128 -19.43 0.72 -14.15
C ILE A 128 -18.20 1.12 -14.98
N THR A 129 -18.01 0.55 -16.17
CA THR A 129 -16.93 0.92 -17.08
C THR A 129 -17.00 2.41 -17.47
N LYS A 130 -18.19 2.92 -17.80
CA LYS A 130 -18.40 4.35 -18.10
C LYS A 130 -18.11 5.23 -16.88
N THR A 131 -18.49 4.77 -15.68
CA THR A 131 -18.23 5.46 -14.42
C THR A 131 -16.74 5.54 -14.13
N LEU A 132 -16.01 4.44 -14.25
CA LEU A 132 -14.56 4.40 -14.05
C LEU A 132 -13.85 5.28 -15.09
N ASN A 133 -14.25 5.22 -16.36
CA ASN A 133 -13.71 6.09 -17.39
C ASN A 133 -13.90 7.58 -17.09
N TYR A 134 -15.03 7.96 -16.50
CA TYR A 134 -15.29 9.33 -16.06
C TYR A 134 -14.34 9.75 -14.93
N ILE A 135 -14.14 8.88 -13.93
CA ILE A 135 -13.23 9.13 -12.80
C ILE A 135 -11.78 9.22 -13.26
N THR A 136 -11.37 8.35 -14.19
CA THR A 136 -10.00 8.29 -14.69
C THR A 136 -9.72 9.26 -15.84
N ASN A 137 -10.73 10.00 -16.31
CA ASN A 137 -10.58 11.11 -17.26
C ASN A 137 -11.46 12.29 -16.80
N PRO A 138 -11.19 12.86 -15.62
CA PRO A 138 -12.09 13.81 -15.00
C PRO A 138 -12.06 15.17 -15.71
N PRO A 139 -13.20 15.89 -15.79
CA PRO A 139 -13.22 17.28 -16.24
C PRO A 139 -12.31 18.21 -15.42
N LEU A 140 -11.97 19.38 -15.96
CA LEU A 140 -11.04 20.35 -15.35
C LEU A 140 -11.46 20.86 -13.96
N PHE A 141 -12.73 20.81 -13.62
CA PHE A 141 -13.28 21.24 -12.33
C PHE A 141 -13.43 20.11 -11.32
N GLU A 142 -13.22 18.85 -11.72
CA GLU A 142 -13.36 17.69 -10.85
C GLU A 142 -12.03 17.18 -10.31
N LYS A 143 -12.07 16.54 -9.16
CA LYS A 143 -10.90 15.99 -8.50
C LYS A 143 -10.15 15.00 -9.39
N SER A 144 -8.82 15.12 -9.45
CA SER A 144 -7.97 14.32 -10.33
C SER A 144 -7.08 13.31 -9.61
N SER A 145 -7.12 13.24 -8.28
CA SER A 145 -6.28 12.35 -7.48
C SER A 145 -6.94 12.08 -6.12
N ASN A 146 -6.50 11.04 -5.42
CA ASN A 146 -7.01 10.66 -4.09
C ASN A 146 -8.53 10.47 -4.07
N ILE A 147 -9.04 9.74 -5.04
CA ILE A 147 -10.48 9.45 -5.19
C ILE A 147 -10.97 8.80 -3.88
N GLN A 148 -12.09 9.26 -3.37
CA GLN A 148 -12.77 8.73 -2.21
C GLN A 148 -14.00 7.91 -2.63
N PHE A 149 -14.58 7.18 -1.69
CA PHE A 149 -15.75 6.35 -1.98
C PHE A 149 -16.96 7.17 -2.45
N ASP A 150 -17.17 8.35 -1.87
CA ASP A 150 -18.24 9.25 -2.30
C ASP A 150 -17.99 9.85 -3.68
N ASP A 151 -16.73 10.15 -4.03
CA ASP A 151 -16.38 10.58 -5.40
C ASP A 151 -16.82 9.53 -6.44
N PHE A 152 -16.62 8.24 -6.12
CA PHE A 152 -17.11 7.14 -6.97
C PHE A 152 -18.63 7.07 -7.02
N CYS A 153 -19.32 7.16 -5.88
CA CYS A 153 -20.78 7.10 -5.82
C CYS A 153 -21.42 8.23 -6.62
N ASP A 154 -20.88 9.45 -6.54
CA ASP A 154 -21.39 10.62 -7.24
C ASP A 154 -21.15 10.51 -8.75
N ALA A 155 -19.96 10.05 -9.18
CA ALA A 155 -19.67 9.75 -10.58
C ALA A 155 -20.58 8.65 -11.13
N TRP A 156 -20.86 7.63 -10.34
CA TRP A 156 -21.76 6.54 -10.71
C TRP A 156 -23.19 7.05 -10.88
N GLY A 157 -23.67 7.88 -9.94
CA GLY A 157 -24.99 8.51 -10.01
C GLY A 157 -25.13 9.39 -11.25
N LYS A 158 -24.13 10.24 -11.55
CA LYS A 158 -24.09 11.04 -12.79
C LYS A 158 -24.15 10.16 -14.04
N THR A 159 -23.43 9.05 -14.05
CA THR A 159 -23.38 8.12 -15.19
C THR A 159 -24.73 7.44 -15.41
N VAL A 160 -25.35 6.93 -14.33
CA VAL A 160 -26.69 6.32 -14.37
C VAL A 160 -27.73 7.32 -14.84
N PHE A 161 -27.72 8.54 -14.29
CA PHE A 161 -28.64 9.61 -14.69
C PHE A 161 -28.46 9.98 -16.17
N LYS A 162 -27.21 10.06 -16.66
CA LYS A 162 -26.94 10.34 -18.08
C LYS A 162 -27.45 9.26 -19.02
N LEU A 163 -27.44 7.99 -18.60
CA LEU A 163 -27.86 6.86 -19.42
C LEU A 163 -29.38 6.63 -19.37
N TYR A 164 -29.99 6.77 -18.20
CA TYR A 164 -31.37 6.32 -17.95
C TYR A 164 -32.30 7.42 -17.41
N GLY A 165 -31.81 8.64 -17.20
CA GLY A 165 -32.56 9.71 -16.55
C GLY A 165 -32.93 9.34 -15.11
N LYS A 166 -34.12 9.76 -14.67
CA LYS A 166 -34.62 9.53 -13.30
C LYS A 166 -35.18 8.14 -13.03
N THR A 167 -35.26 7.28 -14.05
CA THR A 167 -35.96 5.99 -13.99
C THR A 167 -35.41 5.07 -12.90
N HIS A 168 -34.10 5.11 -12.64
CA HIS A 168 -33.43 4.27 -11.65
C HIS A 168 -32.93 5.03 -10.41
N ASP A 169 -33.36 6.28 -10.18
CA ASP A 169 -32.87 7.11 -9.07
C ASP A 169 -33.13 6.47 -7.70
N ALA A 170 -34.32 5.90 -7.50
CA ALA A 170 -34.69 5.27 -6.22
C ALA A 170 -33.82 4.04 -5.94
N GLU A 171 -33.57 3.22 -6.97
CA GLU A 171 -32.73 2.04 -6.87
C GLU A 171 -31.26 2.41 -6.62
N MET A 172 -30.76 3.39 -7.35
CA MET A 172 -29.41 3.92 -7.18
C MET A 172 -29.20 4.47 -5.76
N THR A 173 -30.17 5.26 -5.27
CA THR A 173 -30.14 5.81 -3.90
C THR A 173 -30.10 4.70 -2.85
N ARG A 174 -30.88 3.63 -3.04
CA ARG A 174 -30.87 2.46 -2.14
C ARG A 174 -29.51 1.76 -2.12
N ILE A 175 -28.97 1.42 -3.29
CA ILE A 175 -27.68 0.71 -3.41
C ILE A 175 -26.54 1.56 -2.83
N VAL A 176 -26.47 2.84 -3.20
CA VAL A 176 -25.45 3.76 -2.68
C VAL A 176 -25.60 3.94 -1.17
N GLY A 177 -26.83 4.02 -0.65
CA GLY A 177 -27.08 4.10 0.80
C GLY A 177 -26.55 2.90 1.57
N GLU A 178 -26.81 1.68 1.07
CA GLU A 178 -26.30 0.44 1.66
C GLU A 178 -24.75 0.40 1.64
N LEU A 179 -24.14 0.80 0.53
CA LEU A 179 -22.68 0.84 0.41
C LEU A 179 -22.04 1.92 1.29
N ARG A 180 -22.66 3.09 1.41
CA ARG A 180 -22.21 4.17 2.32
C ARG A 180 -22.28 3.71 3.77
N TYR A 181 -23.34 3.00 4.15
CA TYR A 181 -23.46 2.41 5.47
C TYR A 181 -22.32 1.42 5.74
N LEU A 182 -22.03 0.54 4.79
CA LEU A 182 -20.93 -0.41 4.90
C LEU A 182 -19.56 0.29 5.00
N ASN A 183 -19.33 1.34 4.21
CA ASN A 183 -18.11 2.15 4.30
C ASN A 183 -17.97 2.84 5.67
N ALA A 184 -19.07 3.36 6.22
CA ALA A 184 -19.09 3.97 7.55
C ALA A 184 -18.76 2.96 8.66
N GLN A 185 -19.25 1.72 8.56
CA GLN A 185 -18.90 0.65 9.50
C GLN A 185 -17.40 0.36 9.49
N LEU A 186 -16.78 0.27 8.31
CA LEU A 186 -15.33 0.05 8.19
C LEU A 186 -14.52 1.17 8.86
N ILE A 187 -14.92 2.43 8.67
CA ILE A 187 -14.26 3.58 9.30
C ILE A 187 -14.33 3.48 10.83
N VAL A 188 -15.49 3.10 11.38
CA VAL A 188 -15.67 2.92 12.82
C VAL A 188 -14.83 1.73 13.33
N GLU A 189 -14.79 0.61 12.62
CA GLU A 189 -13.96 -0.54 12.97
C GLU A 189 -12.47 -0.18 13.00
N GLU A 190 -12.02 0.64 12.07
CA GLU A 190 -10.63 1.12 12.02
C GLU A 190 -10.30 2.07 13.15
N GLN A 191 -11.18 3.04 13.44
CA GLN A 191 -11.03 3.94 14.59
C GLN A 191 -10.98 3.12 15.89
N GLN A 192 -11.87 2.14 16.05
CA GLN A 192 -11.83 1.22 17.20
C GLN A 192 -10.59 0.34 17.25
N ARG A 193 -9.93 0.04 16.13
CA ARG A 193 -8.64 -0.67 16.11
C ARG A 193 -7.47 0.25 16.46
N GLN A 194 -7.53 1.52 16.07
CA GLN A 194 -6.51 2.54 16.38
C GLN A 194 -6.63 3.04 17.83
N ASP A 195 -7.85 3.16 18.35
CA ASP A 195 -8.17 3.57 19.72
C ASP A 195 -8.10 2.42 20.73
N ARG A 196 -7.90 1.18 20.27
CA ARG A 196 -7.47 0.12 21.17
C ARG A 196 -6.05 0.47 21.61
N PRO A 197 -5.80 0.76 22.91
CA PRO A 197 -4.44 0.74 23.39
C PRO A 197 -3.85 -0.61 22.97
N LEU A 198 -2.59 -0.60 22.52
CA LEU A 198 -1.79 -1.81 22.40
C LEU A 198 -1.68 -2.41 23.81
N THR A 199 -2.72 -3.10 24.27
CA THR A 199 -2.68 -3.90 25.48
C THR A 199 -1.85 -5.11 25.14
N ILE A 200 -0.54 -4.89 25.13
CA ILE A 200 0.46 -5.93 25.24
C ILE A 200 0.13 -6.64 26.56
N PRO A 201 -0.28 -7.92 26.54
CA PRO A 201 -0.44 -8.65 27.78
C PRO A 201 0.94 -8.67 28.45
N SER A 202 1.04 -8.10 29.65
CA SER A 202 2.25 -8.17 30.47
C SER A 202 2.56 -9.65 30.69
N ILE A 203 3.61 -10.15 30.04
CA ILE A 203 4.04 -11.52 30.26
C ILE A 203 4.85 -11.54 31.55
N TYR A 204 4.34 -12.15 32.61
CA TYR A 204 5.14 -12.42 33.80
C TYR A 204 6.23 -13.43 33.44
N LEU A 205 7.47 -12.97 33.26
CA LEU A 205 8.62 -13.85 33.10
C LEU A 205 9.02 -14.43 34.46
N THR A 206 9.31 -15.73 34.50
CA THR A 206 9.95 -16.37 35.65
C THR A 206 11.40 -15.91 35.76
N GLN A 207 11.98 -16.03 36.95
CA GLN A 207 13.38 -15.65 37.17
C GLN A 207 14.35 -16.38 36.23
N THR A 208 14.06 -17.64 35.87
CA THR A 208 14.85 -18.42 34.91
C THR A 208 14.77 -17.85 33.49
N GLU A 209 13.59 -17.38 33.06
CA GLU A 209 13.41 -16.77 31.73
C GLU A 209 14.05 -15.37 31.68
N ILE A 210 14.01 -14.61 32.77
CA ILE A 210 14.73 -13.33 32.92
C ILE A 210 16.23 -13.57 32.81
N THR A 211 16.78 -14.51 33.58
CA THR A 211 18.21 -14.84 33.55
C THR A 211 18.65 -15.32 32.16
N TRP A 212 17.83 -16.12 31.48
CA TRP A 212 18.12 -16.50 30.10
C TRP A 212 18.07 -15.31 29.13
N THR A 213 17.07 -14.44 29.24
CA THR A 213 16.94 -13.25 28.38
C THR A 213 18.12 -12.29 28.57
N MET A 214 18.59 -12.09 29.80
CA MET A 214 19.79 -11.30 30.09
C MET A 214 21.05 -11.94 29.49
N ALA A 215 21.21 -13.26 29.62
CA ALA A 215 22.35 -13.98 29.05
C ALA A 215 22.34 -13.97 27.51
N VAL A 216 21.16 -13.99 26.87
CA VAL A 216 21.02 -13.81 25.41
C VAL A 216 21.41 -12.40 24.99
N MET A 217 21.01 -11.39 25.75
CA MET A 217 21.36 -9.99 25.49
C MET A 217 22.87 -9.77 25.56
N GLU A 218 23.50 -10.23 26.65
CA GLU A 218 24.95 -10.17 26.84
C GLU A 218 25.70 -10.93 25.74
N ALA A 219 25.25 -12.14 25.37
CA ALA A 219 25.85 -12.90 24.28
C ALA A 219 25.70 -12.23 22.91
N ALA A 220 24.60 -11.48 22.68
CA ALA A 220 24.41 -10.69 21.46
C ALA A 220 25.30 -9.45 21.44
N GLU A 221 25.51 -8.78 22.56
CA GLU A 221 26.36 -7.59 22.68
C GLU A 221 27.84 -7.94 22.50
N GLU A 222 28.31 -8.96 23.20
CA GLU A 222 29.71 -9.38 23.22
C GLU A 222 30.06 -10.40 22.13
N ASN A 223 29.10 -10.73 21.26
CA ASN A 223 29.22 -11.74 20.20
C ASN A 223 29.71 -13.11 20.73
N LEU A 224 29.19 -13.53 21.88
CA LEU A 224 29.52 -14.80 22.54
C LEU A 224 28.59 -15.94 22.07
N GLU A 225 28.89 -17.16 22.51
CA GLU A 225 28.02 -18.31 22.23
C GLU A 225 26.64 -18.13 22.86
N MET A 226 25.59 -18.24 22.04
CA MET A 226 24.21 -18.02 22.47
C MET A 226 23.72 -19.12 23.44
N PRO A 227 23.23 -18.76 24.65
CA PRO A 227 22.89 -19.71 25.70
C PRO A 227 21.73 -20.63 25.29
N LYS A 228 21.72 -21.86 25.81
CA LYS A 228 20.63 -22.82 25.55
C LYS A 228 19.35 -22.35 26.24
N TYR A 229 18.23 -22.46 25.54
CA TYR A 229 16.93 -22.16 26.12
C TYR A 229 16.67 -23.08 27.31
N PRO A 230 16.27 -22.54 28.49
CA PRO A 230 15.93 -23.38 29.62
C PRO A 230 14.73 -24.25 29.23
N LEU A 231 14.87 -25.57 29.40
CA LEU A 231 13.78 -26.53 29.17
C LEU A 231 12.71 -26.35 30.24
N SER A 232 11.86 -25.34 30.07
CA SER A 232 10.75 -25.04 30.99
C SER A 232 9.62 -26.04 30.74
N ARG A 233 9.32 -26.91 31.73
CA ARG A 233 8.15 -27.83 31.73
C ARG A 233 6.80 -27.09 31.90
N GLY A 234 6.68 -25.86 31.38
CA GLY A 234 5.51 -24.98 31.54
C GLY A 234 4.92 -24.55 30.19
N PRO A 235 3.79 -23.85 30.19
CA PRO A 235 3.17 -23.32 28.97
C PRO A 235 4.16 -22.39 28.25
N GLU A 236 4.48 -22.70 27.00
CA GLU A 236 5.45 -21.95 26.20
C GLU A 236 4.91 -20.55 25.86
N LYS A 237 5.61 -19.51 26.31
CA LYS A 237 5.21 -18.12 26.08
C LYS A 237 5.57 -17.69 24.65
N PRO A 238 4.61 -17.20 23.83
CA PRO A 238 4.84 -16.90 22.42
C PRO A 238 6.04 -15.97 22.16
N ARG A 239 6.24 -14.94 23.00
CA ARG A 239 7.36 -13.99 22.87
C ARG A 239 8.73 -14.62 23.13
N LEU A 240 8.83 -15.60 24.03
CA LEU A 240 10.08 -16.34 24.30
C LEU A 240 10.39 -17.32 23.17
N ILE A 241 9.38 -18.00 22.61
CA ILE A 241 9.52 -18.83 21.41
C ILE A 241 10.04 -17.99 20.24
N GLU A 242 9.48 -16.80 20.09
CA GLU A 242 9.88 -15.84 19.09
C GLU A 242 11.34 -15.38 19.26
N LEU A 243 11.77 -15.03 20.47
CA LEU A 243 13.17 -14.74 20.76
C LEU A 243 14.07 -15.96 20.46
N LEU A 244 13.64 -17.16 20.84
CA LEU A 244 14.38 -18.40 20.56
C LEU A 244 14.57 -18.66 19.06
N ARG A 245 13.54 -18.42 18.24
CA ARG A 245 13.63 -18.54 16.78
C ARG A 245 14.66 -17.57 16.20
N VAL A 246 14.67 -16.33 16.67
CA VAL A 246 15.65 -15.33 16.23
C VAL A 246 17.07 -15.69 16.69
N VAL A 247 17.22 -16.23 17.91
CA VAL A 247 18.51 -16.74 18.42
C VAL A 247 19.02 -17.93 17.58
N GLN A 248 18.14 -18.85 17.17
CA GLN A 248 18.51 -19.95 16.27
C GLN A 248 18.97 -19.44 14.90
N LEU A 249 18.29 -18.45 14.33
CA LEU A 249 18.71 -17.79 13.10
C LEU A 249 20.07 -17.10 13.26
N TYR A 250 20.29 -16.42 14.40
CA TYR A 250 21.58 -15.78 14.69
C TYR A 250 22.71 -16.79 14.77
N LYS A 251 22.52 -17.95 15.43
CA LYS A 251 23.52 -19.03 15.50
C LYS A 251 23.97 -19.50 14.11
N ILE A 252 23.07 -19.54 13.12
CA ILE A 252 23.38 -19.95 11.75
C ILE A 252 24.30 -18.93 11.06
N VAL A 253 24.08 -17.64 11.31
CA VAL A 253 24.82 -16.55 10.66
C VAL A 253 25.97 -15.98 11.49
N GLN A 254 26.16 -16.43 12.73
CA GLN A 254 27.11 -15.84 13.69
C GLN A 254 28.56 -15.87 13.17
N ASN A 255 28.96 -16.99 12.58
CA ASN A 255 30.35 -17.25 12.14
C ASN A 255 30.57 -16.99 10.65
N THR A 256 29.60 -16.42 9.93
CA THR A 256 29.74 -16.15 8.49
C THR A 256 30.63 -14.92 8.25
N GLN A 257 31.50 -14.99 7.25
CA GLN A 257 32.33 -13.86 6.81
C GLN A 257 31.87 -13.27 5.46
N LEU A 258 30.75 -13.76 4.92
CA LEU A 258 30.19 -13.29 3.66
C LEU A 258 29.56 -11.88 3.84
N PRO A 259 29.94 -10.87 3.05
CA PRO A 259 29.52 -9.48 3.25
C PRO A 259 27.99 -9.26 3.28
N GLU A 260 27.24 -9.98 2.46
CA GLU A 260 25.77 -9.92 2.39
C GLU A 260 25.12 -10.41 3.71
N PHE A 261 25.72 -11.43 4.31
CA PHE A 261 25.26 -12.02 5.56
C PHE A 261 25.75 -11.27 6.81
N VAL A 262 26.82 -10.47 6.71
CA VAL A 262 27.25 -9.56 7.79
C VAL A 262 26.18 -8.51 8.07
N LYS A 263 25.61 -7.89 7.03
CA LYS A 263 24.50 -6.92 7.18
C LYS A 263 23.26 -7.59 7.80
N HIS A 264 22.98 -8.82 7.41
CA HIS A 264 21.86 -9.59 7.97
C HIS A 264 22.11 -9.98 9.43
N ARG A 265 23.34 -10.34 9.78
CA ARG A 265 23.76 -10.64 11.16
C ARG A 265 23.56 -9.42 12.07
N GLU A 266 23.98 -8.23 11.66
CA GLU A 266 23.78 -7.01 12.46
C GLU A 266 22.28 -6.66 12.62
N ASN A 267 21.46 -6.87 11.58
CA ASN A 267 20.00 -6.69 11.67
C ASN A 267 19.36 -7.70 12.64
N ILE A 268 19.78 -8.97 12.58
CA ILE A 268 19.31 -10.02 13.50
C ILE A 268 19.76 -9.71 14.93
N ARG A 269 21.01 -9.25 15.12
CA ARG A 269 21.54 -8.79 16.42
C ARG A 269 20.71 -7.64 17.00
N ALA A 270 20.47 -6.59 16.21
CA ALA A 270 19.61 -5.48 16.63
C ALA A 270 18.20 -5.93 17.00
N THR A 271 17.66 -6.92 16.26
CA THR A 271 16.35 -7.53 16.56
C THR A 271 16.37 -8.32 17.87
N ILE A 272 17.45 -9.06 18.17
CA ILE A 272 17.62 -9.76 19.46
C ILE A 272 17.66 -8.77 20.61
N LEU A 273 18.50 -7.72 20.50
CA LEU A 273 18.64 -6.70 21.55
C LEU A 273 17.32 -5.99 21.82
N ASN A 274 16.61 -5.57 20.78
CA ASN A 274 15.29 -4.94 20.91
C ASN A 274 14.28 -5.86 21.61
N ARG A 275 14.23 -7.15 21.23
CA ARG A 275 13.34 -8.14 21.85
C ARG A 275 13.70 -8.41 23.32
N CYS A 276 14.98 -8.50 23.66
CA CYS A 276 15.44 -8.65 25.04
C CYS A 276 15.08 -7.43 25.89
N LEU A 277 15.31 -6.20 25.38
CA LEU A 277 14.96 -4.97 26.07
C LEU A 277 13.45 -4.89 26.35
N ASN A 278 12.61 -5.22 25.37
CA ASN A 278 11.16 -5.23 25.56
C ASN A 278 10.71 -6.27 26.60
N LEU A 279 11.29 -7.48 26.56
CA LEU A 279 11.00 -8.54 27.54
C LEU A 279 11.45 -8.18 28.97
N LEU A 280 12.56 -7.45 29.11
CA LEU A 280 13.08 -7.02 30.41
C LEU A 280 12.42 -5.74 30.94
N ALA A 281 11.95 -4.85 30.06
CA ALA A 281 11.18 -3.66 30.42
C ALA A 281 9.80 -4.03 31.03
N ASP A 282 9.17 -5.09 30.53
CA ASP A 282 7.93 -5.66 31.06
C ASP A 282 8.07 -6.20 32.52
N ARG A 283 9.29 -6.18 33.13
CA ARG A 283 9.56 -6.54 34.53
C ARG A 283 9.37 -5.39 35.52
N ALA A 284 9.35 -4.13 35.05
CA ALA A 284 9.43 -2.94 35.89
C ALA A 284 8.07 -2.33 36.29
N SER A 285 6.96 -3.01 35.99
CA SER A 285 5.58 -2.58 36.27
C SER A 285 4.80 -3.63 37.04
#